data_AF-A0A964LAR2-F1
#
_entry.id   AF-A0A964LAR2-F1
#
_cell.length_a   1.000
_cell.length_b   1.000
_cell.length_c   1.000
_cell.angle_alpha   90.00
_cell.angle_beta   90.00
_cell.angle_gamma   90.00
#
_symmetry.space_group_name_H-M   'P 1'
#
loop_
_entity.id
_entity.type
_entity.pdbx_description
1 polymer ?
#
loop_
_entity_poly.entity_id
_entity_poly.type
_entity_poly.pdbx_seq_one_letter_code
_entity_poly.pdbx_strand_id
1 'polypeptide(L)'
;MLGGSAATVILNDKNIPEPDAFLAIDPKYGGRIQHDEKGYVFGAPELLAEISASSVADDLGIKKELYRKFGVNEYVVWRTKESAIDWFILRNDQFESLAAKDGVVRSEVFPGLWLAASALIAEDFTTVRQVLEEGLKSPEHVAFVEHLAKNKSA
;
A
#
# COMPACT_ATOMS: atom_id res chain seq x y z
N MET A 1 1.12 -10.61 -7.63
CA MET A 1 1.25 -9.20 -7.23
C MET A 1 2.34 -8.57 -8.06
N LEU A 2 2.17 -7.32 -8.45
CA LEU A 2 3.22 -6.49 -9.04
C LEU A 2 3.65 -5.49 -7.96
N GLY A 3 4.96 -5.35 -7.76
CA GLY A 3 5.53 -4.39 -6.82
C GLY A 3 6.71 -3.69 -7.47
N GLY A 4 6.87 -2.40 -7.19
CA GLY A 4 7.96 -1.58 -7.73
C GLY A 4 8.38 -0.49 -6.74
N SER A 5 9.63 -0.06 -6.89
CA SER A 5 10.25 1.07 -6.19
C SER A 5 10.56 2.13 -7.24
N ALA A 6 10.23 3.40 -6.97
CA ALA A 6 10.40 4.52 -7.91
C ALA A 6 9.67 4.35 -9.26
N ALA A 7 8.48 3.75 -9.25
CA ALA A 7 7.65 3.65 -10.45
C ALA A 7 6.84 4.93 -10.65
N THR A 8 6.82 5.44 -11.88
CA THR A 8 5.94 6.52 -12.28
C THR A 8 4.49 6.00 -12.37
N VAL A 9 3.64 6.42 -11.43
CA VAL A 9 2.21 6.08 -11.40
C VAL A 9 1.45 7.19 -12.10
N ILE A 10 0.81 6.86 -13.22
CA ILE A 10 0.03 7.78 -14.04
C ILE A 10 -1.44 7.62 -13.64
N LEU A 11 -1.94 8.55 -12.81
CA LEU A 11 -3.34 8.59 -12.43
C LEU A 11 -4.20 9.24 -13.52
N ASN A 12 -3.68 10.31 -14.14
CA ASN A 12 -4.18 10.88 -15.40
C ASN A 12 -3.09 11.79 -16.06
N ASP A 13 -3.48 12.58 -17.07
CA ASP A 13 -2.63 13.49 -17.82
C ASP A 13 -1.92 14.59 -16.99
N LYS A 14 -2.44 14.91 -15.80
CA LYS A 14 -1.92 15.98 -14.93
C LYS A 14 -1.44 15.50 -13.57
N ASN A 15 -1.71 14.25 -13.22
CA ASN A 15 -1.44 13.68 -11.91
C ASN A 15 -0.59 12.43 -12.09
N ILE A 16 0.73 12.62 -11.99
CA ILE A 16 1.74 11.59 -12.22
C ILE A 16 2.65 11.52 -10.98
N PRO A 17 2.15 11.01 -9.84
CA PRO A 17 2.98 10.82 -8.66
C PRO A 17 4.09 9.78 -8.88
N GLU A 18 5.19 9.96 -8.15
CA GLU A 18 6.30 9.01 -8.03
C GLU A 18 6.38 8.54 -6.57
N PRO A 19 5.53 7.57 -6.16
CA PRO A 19 5.56 7.04 -4.81
C PRO A 19 6.86 6.26 -4.54
N ASP A 20 7.31 6.22 -3.30
CA ASP A 20 8.48 5.45 -2.90
C ASP A 20 8.27 3.95 -3.14
N ALA A 21 7.05 3.45 -2.86
CA ALA A 21 6.65 2.09 -3.20
C ALA A 21 5.16 1.99 -3.50
N PHE A 22 4.80 0.95 -4.27
CA PHE A 22 3.40 0.56 -4.47
C PHE A 22 3.25 -0.96 -4.48
N LEU A 23 2.04 -1.41 -4.19
CA LEU A 23 1.64 -2.80 -4.37
C LEU A 23 0.33 -2.83 -5.16
N ALA A 24 0.33 -3.61 -6.23
CA ALA A 24 -0.84 -3.82 -7.05
C ALA A 24 -1.14 -5.31 -7.27
N ILE A 25 -2.43 -5.62 -7.35
CA ILE A 25 -2.90 -6.90 -7.86
C ILE A 25 -2.64 -6.89 -9.37
N ASP A 26 -2.16 -8.01 -9.89
CA ASP A 26 -1.93 -8.12 -11.33
C ASP A 26 -3.29 -8.07 -12.06
N PRO A 27 -3.44 -7.33 -13.15
CA PRO A 27 -4.72 -7.21 -13.87
C PRO A 27 -5.30 -8.55 -14.28
N LYS A 28 -4.45 -9.57 -14.54
CA LYS A 28 -4.91 -10.93 -14.83
C LYS A 28 -5.66 -11.58 -13.68
N TYR A 29 -5.52 -11.09 -12.45
CA TYR A 29 -6.21 -11.58 -11.26
C TYR A 29 -7.28 -10.58 -10.75
N GLY A 30 -7.69 -9.62 -11.58
CA GLY A 30 -8.70 -8.61 -11.23
C GLY A 30 -8.14 -7.33 -10.60
N GLY A 31 -6.83 -7.10 -10.70
CA GLY A 31 -6.22 -5.83 -10.29
C GLY A 31 -6.64 -4.65 -11.16
N ARG A 32 -6.50 -3.43 -10.62
CA ARG A 32 -7.10 -2.21 -11.20
C ARG A 32 -6.16 -1.38 -12.06
N ILE A 33 -4.87 -1.70 -12.06
CA ILE A 33 -3.86 -0.97 -12.82
C ILE A 33 -3.74 -1.50 -14.25
N GLN A 34 -3.11 -0.73 -15.12
CA GLN A 34 -2.50 -1.23 -16.36
C GLN A 34 -1.00 -0.94 -16.32
N HIS A 35 -0.22 -1.66 -17.11
CA HIS A 35 1.18 -1.34 -17.30
C HIS A 35 1.56 -1.45 -18.77
N ASP A 36 2.51 -0.62 -19.20
CA ASP A 36 3.07 -0.70 -20.55
C ASP A 36 4.44 -1.40 -20.57
N GLU A 37 4.98 -1.59 -21.78
CA GLU A 37 6.28 -2.24 -21.99
C GLU A 37 7.46 -1.47 -21.38
N LYS A 38 7.26 -0.19 -21.04
CA LYS A 38 8.27 0.67 -20.41
C LYS A 38 8.18 0.64 -18.89
N GLY A 39 7.21 -0.08 -18.33
CA GLY A 39 7.00 -0.22 -16.90
C GLY A 39 6.22 0.93 -16.27
N TYR A 40 5.56 1.80 -17.06
CA TYR A 40 4.65 2.81 -16.52
C TYR A 40 3.40 2.14 -15.98
N VAL A 41 2.95 2.56 -14.80
CA VAL A 41 1.73 2.06 -14.17
C VAL A 41 0.62 3.08 -14.40
N PHE A 42 -0.49 2.65 -14.97
CA PHE A 42 -1.66 3.50 -15.22
C PHE A 42 -2.80 3.12 -14.29
N GLY A 43 -3.45 4.12 -13.71
CA GLY A 43 -4.52 3.93 -12.72
C GLY A 43 -4.00 3.84 -11.28
N ALA A 44 -4.94 3.83 -10.33
CA ALA A 44 -4.64 3.80 -8.91
C ALA A 44 -4.29 2.37 -8.44
N PRO A 45 -3.09 2.15 -7.87
CA PRO A 45 -2.76 0.89 -7.21
C PRO A 45 -3.65 0.65 -5.98
N GLU A 46 -3.76 -0.61 -5.58
CA GLU A 46 -4.43 -0.97 -4.34
C GLU A 46 -3.72 -0.41 -3.11
N LEU A 47 -2.38 -0.34 -3.11
CA LEU A 47 -1.61 0.28 -2.02
C LEU A 47 -0.47 1.18 -2.55
N LEU A 48 -0.34 2.35 -1.93
CA LEU A 48 0.81 3.26 -2.10
C LEU A 48 1.53 3.50 -0.77
N ALA A 49 2.84 3.70 -0.82
CA ALA A 49 3.65 4.04 0.34
C ALA A 49 4.63 5.19 0.05
N GLU A 50 4.79 6.07 1.03
CA GLU A 50 5.68 7.24 0.99
C GLU A 50 6.55 7.30 2.25
N ILE A 51 7.78 7.76 2.10
CA ILE A 51 8.74 8.06 3.17
C ILE A 51 8.87 9.58 3.25
N SER A 52 8.35 10.17 4.32
CA SER A 52 8.48 11.61 4.57
C SER A 52 9.51 11.88 5.65
N ALA A 53 10.60 12.55 5.27
CA ALA A 53 11.56 13.15 6.20
C ALA A 53 11.16 14.55 6.66
N SER A 54 9.96 15.04 6.34
CA SER A 54 9.52 16.39 6.71
C SER A 54 8.20 16.37 7.48
N SER A 55 8.09 17.25 8.47
CA SER A 55 6.85 17.57 9.18
C SER A 55 5.88 18.39 8.33
N VAL A 56 6.19 18.64 7.04
CA VAL A 56 5.40 19.51 6.18
C VAL A 56 4.12 18.76 5.82
N ALA A 57 3.12 18.94 6.67
CA ALA A 57 1.77 18.43 6.52
C ALA A 57 1.14 18.80 5.16
N ASP A 58 1.67 19.82 4.47
CA ASP A 58 1.13 20.30 3.20
C ASP A 58 1.34 19.31 2.05
N ASP A 59 2.55 18.76 1.83
CA ASP A 59 2.78 17.79 0.75
C ASP A 59 2.06 16.46 1.02
N LEU A 60 2.11 16.00 2.27
CA LEU A 60 1.37 14.81 2.71
C LEU A 60 -0.14 14.99 2.55
N GLY A 61 -0.67 16.18 2.85
CA GLY A 61 -2.08 16.52 2.67
C GLY A 61 -2.47 16.55 1.19
N ILE A 62 -1.65 17.15 0.33
CA ILE A 62 -1.87 17.20 -1.12
C ILE A 62 -1.87 15.78 -1.71
N LYS A 63 -0.86 14.97 -1.40
CA LYS A 63 -0.76 13.58 -1.87
C LYS A 63 -1.89 12.72 -1.34
N LYS A 64 -2.23 12.83 -0.05
CA LYS A 64 -3.35 12.10 0.54
C LYS A 64 -4.68 12.43 -0.15
N GLU A 65 -4.95 13.71 -0.39
CA GLU A 65 -6.16 14.14 -1.10
C GLU A 65 -6.16 13.67 -2.57
N LEU A 66 -5.01 13.69 -3.23
CA LEU A 66 -4.84 13.15 -4.57
C LEU A 66 -5.17 11.65 -4.62
N TYR A 67 -4.52 10.85 -3.76
CA TYR A 67 -4.71 9.40 -3.69
C TYR A 67 -6.15 9.03 -3.33
N ARG A 68 -6.81 9.81 -2.47
CA ARG A 68 -8.23 9.67 -2.14
C ARG A 68 -9.09 9.86 -3.39
N LYS A 69 -8.92 10.96 -4.11
CA LYS A 69 -9.68 11.29 -5.33
C LYS A 69 -9.55 10.23 -6.42
N PHE A 70 -8.38 9.60 -6.54
CA PHE A 70 -8.14 8.56 -7.54
C PHE A 70 -8.47 7.15 -7.05
N GLY A 71 -8.92 6.99 -5.81
CA GLY A 71 -9.44 5.72 -5.31
C GLY A 71 -8.37 4.69 -4.96
N VAL A 72 -7.18 5.14 -4.55
CA VAL A 72 -6.15 4.28 -3.94
C VAL A 72 -6.74 3.67 -2.67
N ASN A 73 -6.74 2.34 -2.58
CA ASN A 73 -7.46 1.67 -1.50
C ASN A 73 -6.73 1.84 -0.15
N GLU A 74 -5.42 1.66 -0.10
CA GLU A 74 -4.60 1.84 1.10
C GLU A 74 -3.42 2.78 0.86
N TYR A 75 -3.10 3.58 1.87
CA TYR A 75 -2.01 4.55 1.81
C TYR A 75 -1.17 4.50 3.09
N VAL A 76 0.13 4.26 2.94
CA VAL A 76 1.09 4.18 4.05
C VAL A 76 2.06 5.36 4.00
N VAL A 77 2.29 6.00 5.13
CA VAL A 77 3.27 7.07 5.26
C VAL A 77 4.21 6.75 6.41
N TRP A 78 5.50 6.61 6.12
CA TRP A 78 6.54 6.58 7.13
C TRP A 78 7.08 7.99 7.37
N ARG A 79 6.72 8.58 8.50
CA ARG A 79 7.22 9.86 8.99
C ARG A 79 8.49 9.64 9.80
N THR A 80 9.65 9.73 9.15
CA THR A 80 10.93 9.32 9.75
C THR A 80 11.40 10.24 10.86
N LYS A 81 11.06 11.54 10.82
CA LYS A 81 11.40 12.50 11.89
C LYS A 81 10.55 12.32 13.14
N GLU A 82 9.29 11.96 12.96
CA GLU A 82 8.33 11.77 14.04
C GLU A 82 8.31 10.32 14.57
N SER A 83 9.15 9.44 14.00
CA SER A 83 9.20 8.01 14.35
C SER A 83 7.81 7.38 14.34
N ALA A 84 7.05 7.63 13.27
CA ALA A 84 5.66 7.24 13.16
C ALA A 84 5.33 6.66 11.78
N ILE A 85 4.40 5.72 11.76
CA ILE A 85 3.82 5.16 10.54
C ILE A 85 2.32 5.38 10.61
N ASP A 86 1.78 6.09 9.62
CA ASP A 86 0.34 6.22 9.42
C ASP A 86 -0.08 5.29 8.28
N TRP A 87 -1.07 4.44 8.52
CA TRP A 87 -1.66 3.59 7.49
C TRP A 87 -3.14 3.92 7.39
N PHE A 88 -3.60 4.25 6.18
CA PHE A 88 -4.98 4.61 5.90
C PHE A 88 -5.67 3.60 4.97
N ILE A 89 -6.97 3.42 5.15
CA ILE A 89 -7.88 2.67 4.27
C ILE A 89 -8.95 3.62 3.72
N LEU A 90 -9.23 3.55 2.43
CA LEU A 90 -10.28 4.33 1.78
C LEU A 90 -11.64 3.67 1.98
N ARG A 91 -12.55 4.36 2.67
CA ARG A 91 -13.93 3.93 2.92
C ARG A 91 -14.87 5.10 2.70
N ASN A 92 -15.95 4.88 1.95
CA ASN A 92 -16.95 5.92 1.67
C ASN A 92 -16.32 7.26 1.21
N ASP A 93 -15.33 7.17 0.30
CA ASP A 93 -14.57 8.31 -0.24
C ASP A 93 -13.72 9.07 0.79
N GLN A 94 -13.43 8.48 1.96
CA GLN A 94 -12.60 9.08 3.01
C GLN A 94 -11.51 8.13 3.48
N PHE A 95 -10.32 8.67 3.77
CA PHE A 95 -9.24 7.89 4.35
C PHE A 95 -9.39 7.80 5.87
N GLU A 96 -9.65 6.60 6.38
CA GLU A 96 -9.67 6.27 7.80
C GLU A 96 -8.33 5.66 8.22
N SER A 97 -7.87 5.92 9.45
CA SER A 97 -6.65 5.29 9.97
C SER A 97 -6.89 3.82 10.32
N LEU A 98 -6.03 2.92 9.83
CA LEU A 98 -5.95 1.55 10.29
C LEU A 98 -5.17 1.50 11.60
N ALA A 99 -5.88 1.16 12.68
CA ALA A 99 -5.27 1.01 14.00
C ALA A 99 -4.45 -0.28 14.09
N ALA A 100 -3.29 -0.20 14.73
CA ALA A 100 -2.53 -1.38 15.10
C ALA A 100 -3.31 -2.20 16.13
N LYS A 101 -3.36 -3.51 15.94
CA LYS A 101 -3.84 -4.47 16.93
C LYS A 101 -2.65 -5.31 17.39
N ASP A 102 -2.44 -5.37 18.70
CA ASP A 102 -1.29 -6.08 19.30
C ASP A 102 0.07 -5.62 18.74
N GLY A 103 0.18 -4.31 18.44
CA GLY A 103 1.39 -3.70 17.85
C GLY A 103 1.57 -3.94 16.34
N VAL A 104 0.62 -4.61 15.69
CA VAL A 104 0.67 -4.95 14.26
C VAL A 104 -0.46 -4.26 13.51
N VAL A 105 -0.12 -3.46 12.50
CA VAL A 105 -1.09 -2.95 11.53
C VAL A 105 -1.28 -4.02 10.45
N ARG A 106 -2.51 -4.27 10.04
CA ARG A 106 -2.85 -5.33 9.08
C ARG A 106 -3.64 -4.71 7.92
N SER A 107 -3.18 -4.96 6.70
CA SER A 107 -3.90 -4.56 5.49
C SER A 107 -5.25 -5.25 5.41
N GLU A 108 -6.28 -4.53 4.98
CA GLU A 108 -7.60 -5.08 4.67
C GLU A 108 -7.70 -5.46 3.18
N VAL A 109 -6.92 -4.81 2.32
CA VAL A 109 -6.89 -5.04 0.87
C VAL A 109 -5.96 -6.19 0.49
N PHE A 110 -4.85 -6.34 1.23
CA PHE A 110 -3.90 -7.44 1.09
C PHE A 110 -3.89 -8.29 2.37
N PRO A 111 -4.90 -9.15 2.60
CA PRO A 111 -4.89 -10.07 3.74
C PRO A 111 -3.57 -10.83 3.82
N GLY A 112 -2.92 -10.79 4.99
CA GLY A 112 -1.59 -11.35 5.24
C GLY A 112 -0.44 -10.35 5.14
N LEU A 113 -0.65 -9.16 4.58
CA LEU A 113 0.30 -8.05 4.68
C LEU A 113 0.19 -7.41 6.07
N TRP A 114 1.02 -7.89 6.98
CA TRP A 114 1.10 -7.44 8.37
C TRP A 114 2.40 -6.67 8.61
N LEU A 115 2.31 -5.58 9.38
CA LEU A 115 3.44 -4.71 9.68
C LEU A 115 3.54 -4.44 11.18
N ALA A 116 4.66 -4.85 11.77
CA ALA A 116 5.06 -4.40 13.10
C ALA A 116 5.62 -2.97 12.99
N ALA A 117 4.74 -1.97 13.13
CA ALA A 117 5.11 -0.56 12.91
C ALA A 117 6.26 -0.10 13.82
N SER A 118 6.21 -0.44 15.12
CA SER A 118 7.27 -0.08 16.06
C SER A 118 8.61 -0.75 15.74
N ALA A 119 8.59 -1.97 15.20
CA ALA A 119 9.80 -2.66 14.76
C ALA A 119 10.40 -2.00 13.51
N LEU A 120 9.56 -1.60 12.55
CA LEU A 120 10.02 -0.88 11.35
C LEU A 120 10.66 0.46 11.72
N ILE A 121 10.02 1.22 12.63
CA ILE A 121 10.56 2.49 13.15
C ILE A 121 11.90 2.28 13.87
N ALA A 122 12.07 1.16 14.57
CA ALA A 122 13.31 0.79 15.26
C ALA A 122 14.35 0.11 14.35
N GLU A 123 14.08 0.01 13.04
CA GLU A 123 14.90 -0.70 12.06
C GLU A 123 15.15 -2.19 12.41
N ASP A 124 14.27 -2.79 13.21
CA ASP A 124 14.27 -4.23 13.49
C ASP A 124 13.58 -4.99 12.35
N PHE A 125 14.28 -5.09 11.24
CA PHE A 125 13.81 -5.80 10.04
C PHE A 125 13.62 -7.30 10.27
N THR A 126 14.22 -7.88 11.32
CA THR A 126 14.01 -9.28 11.69
C THR A 126 12.58 -9.48 12.18
N THR A 127 12.15 -8.68 13.14
CA THR A 127 10.78 -8.72 13.66
C THR A 127 9.77 -8.33 12.58
N VAL A 128 10.06 -7.31 11.75
CA VAL A 128 9.19 -6.94 10.62
C VAL A 128 8.98 -8.13 9.67
N ARG A 129 10.07 -8.82 9.29
CA ARG A 129 9.98 -10.01 8.42
C ARG A 129 9.20 -11.13 9.08
N GLN A 130 9.44 -11.41 10.37
CA GLN A 130 8.74 -12.49 11.08
C GLN A 130 7.23 -12.24 11.09
N VAL A 131 6.80 -11.03 11.43
CA VAL A 131 5.37 -10.67 11.47
C VAL A 131 4.72 -10.76 10.09
N LEU A 132 5.44 -10.36 9.04
CA LEU A 132 4.98 -10.55 7.66
C LEU A 132 4.83 -12.03 7.32
N GLU A 133 5.81 -12.87 7.66
CA GLU A 133 5.73 -14.31 7.40
C GLU A 133 4.59 -15.01 8.15
N GLU A 134 4.28 -14.57 9.37
CA GLU A 134 3.11 -15.02 10.12
C GLU A 134 1.81 -14.65 9.41
N GLY A 135 1.70 -13.41 8.92
CA GLY A 135 0.56 -12.94 8.14
C GLY A 135 0.38 -13.71 6.83
N LEU A 136 1.45 -13.96 6.10
CA LEU A 136 1.40 -14.73 4.85
C LEU A 136 1.01 -16.21 5.06
N LYS A 137 1.17 -16.75 6.27
CA LYS A 137 0.73 -18.11 6.64
C LYS A 137 -0.71 -18.13 7.19
N SER A 138 -1.36 -16.99 7.31
CA SER A 138 -2.68 -16.89 7.94
C SER A 138 -3.79 -17.46 7.04
N PRO A 139 -4.89 -17.97 7.63
CA PRO A 139 -6.04 -18.43 6.84
C PRO A 139 -6.64 -17.35 5.93
N GLU A 140 -6.59 -16.09 6.35
CA GLU A 140 -7.08 -14.95 5.56
C GLU A 140 -6.25 -14.75 4.29
N HIS A 141 -4.92 -14.90 4.38
CA HIS A 141 -4.05 -14.84 3.20
C HIS A 141 -4.32 -16.02 2.24
N VAL A 142 -4.48 -17.24 2.77
CA VAL A 142 -4.81 -18.41 1.97
C VAL A 142 -6.12 -18.19 1.20
N ALA A 143 -7.17 -17.74 1.89
CA ALA A 143 -8.46 -17.43 1.28
C ALA A 143 -8.35 -16.31 0.22
N PHE A 144 -7.52 -15.29 0.47
CA PHE A 144 -7.26 -14.22 -0.48
C PHE A 144 -6.59 -14.73 -1.76
N VAL A 145 -5.54 -15.55 -1.65
CA VAL A 145 -4.86 -16.14 -2.81
C VAL A 145 -5.80 -17.05 -3.61
N GLU A 146 -6.60 -17.88 -2.93
CA GLU A 146 -7.62 -18.71 -3.59
C GLU A 146 -8.67 -17.87 -4.32
N HIS A 147 -9.08 -16.74 -3.74
CA HIS A 147 -9.99 -15.81 -4.38
C HIS A 147 -9.38 -15.20 -5.65
N LEU A 148 -8.14 -14.71 -5.58
CA LEU A 148 -7.43 -14.15 -6.74
C LEU A 148 -7.27 -15.19 -7.86
N ALA A 149 -6.96 -16.44 -7.51
CA ALA A 149 -6.82 -17.52 -8.48
C ALA A 149 -8.12 -17.81 -9.25
N LYS A 150 -9.29 -17.65 -8.59
CA LYS A 150 -10.61 -17.80 -9.24
C LYS A 150 -10.92 -16.66 -10.21
N ASN A 151 -10.37 -15.47 -9.95
CA ASN A 151 -10.54 -14.29 -10.81
C ASN A 151 -9.54 -14.25 -11.98
N LYS A 152 -8.75 -15.31 -12.18
CA LYS A 152 -7.73 -15.34 -13.23
C LYS A 152 -8.40 -15.26 -14.62
N SER A 153 -8.20 -14.16 -15.33
CA SER A 153 -8.56 -14.06 -16.75
C SER A 153 -7.61 -14.89 -17.63
N ALA A 154 -8.18 -15.41 -18.73
CA ALA A 154 -7.48 -16.25 -19.70
C ALA A 154 -6.40 -15.49 -20.48
#